data_AF-A0A661QCI9-F1
#
_entry.id   AF-A0A661QCI9-F1
#
_cell.length_a   1.000
_cell.length_b   1.000
_cell.length_c   1.000
_cell.angle_alpha   90.00
_cell.angle_beta   90.00
_cell.angle_gamma   90.00
#
_symmetry.space_group_name_H-M   'P 1'
#
loop_
_entity.id
_entity.type
_entity.pdbx_description
1 polymer ?
#
loop_
_entity_poly.entity_id
_entity_poly.type
_entity_poly.pdbx_seq_one_letter_code
_entity_poly.pdbx_strand_id
1 'polypeptide(L)'
;MATNHEMTADEIETLLKVARKLDIKRVKFTGGEPLLRHDIVDIVSRASKYMEDVSITTNGTLLAPLAKKLKAAGLNRINVSLDTVDREKYEEITGEDMLDKVLKGIKEAVAAELNPVKVNIVAILPLKKIMETVKTVWRLGAMPQIIEMVNVENGDGDDISHIESYIASRAIKVRHRHMHRRRIYTLLDDEGNEREIEVVRPIHNSAFCAACTRLRVTS
;
A
#
# COMPACT_ATOMS: atom_id res chain seq x y z
N MET A 1 -12.79 -17.16 -17.32
CA MET A 1 -14.18 -17.32 -16.81
C MET A 1 -14.16 -16.85 -15.38
N ALA A 2 -14.82 -15.72 -15.06
CA ALA A 2 -15.05 -15.35 -13.67
C ALA A 2 -16.00 -16.40 -13.07
N THR A 3 -15.64 -16.96 -11.92
CA THR A 3 -16.55 -17.81 -11.16
C THR A 3 -17.79 -16.99 -10.82
N ASN A 4 -18.97 -17.63 -10.86
CA ASN A 4 -20.31 -17.02 -10.75
C ASN A 4 -20.63 -16.40 -9.36
N HIS A 5 -19.61 -15.98 -8.60
CA HIS A 5 -19.68 -15.56 -7.19
C HIS A 5 -18.98 -14.22 -6.90
N GLU A 6 -18.19 -13.65 -7.83
CA GLU A 6 -17.60 -12.32 -7.61
C GLU A 6 -18.63 -11.22 -7.92
N MET A 7 -18.64 -10.16 -7.10
CA MET A 7 -19.43 -8.97 -7.40
C MET A 7 -19.06 -8.38 -8.77
N THR A 8 -20.07 -8.04 -9.56
CA THR A 8 -19.94 -7.31 -10.82
C THR A 8 -19.58 -5.84 -10.58
N ALA A 9 -19.10 -5.14 -11.61
CA ALA A 9 -18.85 -3.70 -11.54
C ALA A 9 -20.11 -2.88 -11.18
N ASP A 10 -21.29 -3.34 -11.65
CA ASP A 10 -22.59 -2.71 -11.35
C ASP A 10 -22.97 -2.85 -9.86
N GLU A 11 -22.76 -4.03 -9.28
CA GLU A 11 -23.01 -4.28 -7.86
C GLU A 11 -22.05 -3.49 -6.97
N ILE A 12 -20.76 -3.43 -7.35
CA ILE A 12 -19.77 -2.59 -6.66
C ILE A 12 -20.20 -1.12 -6.73
N GLU A 13 -20.61 -0.62 -7.89
CA GLU A 13 -21.08 0.76 -8.02
C GLU A 13 -22.32 1.04 -7.15
N THR A 14 -23.26 0.10 -7.10
CA THR A 14 -24.45 0.18 -6.23
C THR A 14 -24.06 0.27 -4.76
N LEU A 15 -23.11 -0.57 -4.32
CA LEU A 15 -22.57 -0.53 -2.96
C LEU A 15 -21.91 0.83 -2.65
N LEU A 16 -21.11 1.35 -3.58
CA LEU A 16 -20.43 2.64 -3.41
C LEU A 16 -21.41 3.82 -3.33
N LYS A 17 -22.51 3.79 -4.08
CA LYS A 17 -23.60 4.79 -3.96
C LYS A 17 -24.20 4.78 -2.55
N VAL A 18 -24.47 3.60 -2.00
CA VAL A 18 -24.99 3.47 -0.62
C VAL A 18 -23.95 3.92 0.39
N ALA A 19 -22.70 3.49 0.26
CA ALA A 19 -21.60 3.90 1.13
C ALA A 19 -21.44 5.43 1.17
N ARG A 20 -21.56 6.10 0.02
CA ARG A 20 -21.46 7.56 -0.05
C ARG A 20 -22.57 8.27 0.74
N LYS A 21 -23.80 7.72 0.74
CA LYS A 21 -24.92 8.22 1.55
C LYS A 21 -24.67 8.10 3.06
N LEU A 22 -23.79 7.19 3.46
CA LEU A 22 -23.31 7.00 4.85
C LEU A 22 -22.03 7.80 5.16
N ASP A 23 -21.72 8.81 4.33
CA ASP A 23 -20.51 9.65 4.40
C ASP A 23 -19.18 8.89 4.31
N ILE A 24 -19.18 7.70 3.72
CA ILE A 24 -17.94 7.01 3.35
C ILE A 24 -17.36 7.71 2.12
N LYS A 25 -16.14 8.25 2.27
CA LYS A 25 -15.46 9.06 1.26
C LYS A 25 -14.37 8.33 0.49
N ARG A 26 -13.92 7.19 1.01
CA ARG A 26 -12.70 6.52 0.54
C ARG A 26 -12.96 5.05 0.30
N VAL A 27 -12.47 4.55 -0.82
CA VAL A 27 -12.50 3.13 -1.16
C VAL A 27 -11.09 2.63 -1.44
N LYS A 28 -10.83 1.40 -1.02
CA LYS A 28 -9.61 0.67 -1.34
C LYS A 28 -9.96 -0.68 -1.92
N PHE A 29 -9.56 -0.91 -3.16
CA PHE A 29 -9.64 -2.22 -3.80
C PHE A 29 -8.40 -3.04 -3.46
N THR A 30 -8.64 -4.30 -3.12
CA THR A 30 -7.67 -5.30 -2.69
C THR A 30 -8.29 -6.69 -2.92
N GLY A 31 -7.74 -7.76 -2.34
CA GLY A 31 -8.19 -9.14 -2.54
C GLY A 31 -6.98 -10.06 -2.65
N GLY A 32 -7.02 -10.99 -3.62
CA GLY A 32 -5.79 -11.56 -4.19
C GLY A 32 -5.00 -10.48 -4.94
N GLU A 33 -4.82 -10.64 -6.25
CA GLU A 33 -4.24 -9.57 -7.09
C GLU A 33 -5.34 -8.84 -7.87
N PRO A 34 -5.76 -7.62 -7.45
CA PRO A 34 -6.88 -6.92 -8.09
C PRO A 34 -6.61 -6.54 -9.55
N LEU A 35 -5.34 -6.41 -9.97
CA LEU A 35 -5.00 -6.09 -11.35
C LEU A 35 -5.17 -7.28 -12.32
N LEU A 36 -5.44 -8.49 -11.82
CA LEU A 36 -5.87 -9.62 -12.66
C LEU A 36 -7.32 -9.46 -13.16
N ARG A 37 -8.11 -8.60 -12.50
CA ARG A 37 -9.50 -8.41 -12.84
C ARG A 37 -9.62 -7.58 -14.13
N HIS A 38 -10.19 -8.18 -15.17
CA HIS A 38 -10.24 -7.60 -16.52
C HIS A 38 -11.00 -6.25 -16.61
N ASP A 39 -11.97 -6.02 -15.74
CA ASP A 39 -12.80 -4.81 -15.64
C ASP A 39 -12.31 -3.83 -14.54
N ILE A 40 -11.10 -4.01 -13.97
CA ILE A 40 -10.61 -3.16 -12.86
C ILE A 40 -10.59 -1.67 -13.20
N VAL A 41 -10.27 -1.32 -14.45
CA VAL A 41 -10.26 0.09 -14.91
C VAL A 41 -11.69 0.66 -14.93
N ASP A 42 -12.68 -0.14 -15.31
CA ASP A 42 -14.10 0.26 -15.28
C ASP A 42 -14.59 0.45 -13.84
N ILE A 43 -14.23 -0.49 -12.94
CA ILE A 43 -14.54 -0.39 -11.51
C ILE A 43 -13.99 0.90 -10.90
N VAL A 44 -12.73 1.24 -11.20
CA VAL A 44 -12.11 2.49 -10.73
C VAL A 44 -12.84 3.71 -11.30
N SER A 45 -13.19 3.69 -12.60
CA SER A 45 -13.93 4.76 -13.27
C SER A 45 -15.31 5.00 -12.66
N ARG A 46 -16.01 3.94 -12.25
CA ARG A 46 -17.29 4.05 -11.55
C ARG A 46 -17.12 4.54 -10.13
N ALA A 47 -16.11 4.03 -9.42
CA ALA A 47 -15.84 4.40 -8.05
C ALA A 47 -15.47 5.88 -7.88
N SER A 48 -14.68 6.44 -8.79
CA SER A 48 -14.22 7.83 -8.75
C SER A 48 -15.36 8.85 -8.88
N LYS A 49 -16.53 8.44 -9.37
CA LYS A 49 -17.75 9.28 -9.41
C LYS A 49 -18.37 9.49 -8.02
N TYR A 50 -18.13 8.58 -7.09
CA TYR A 50 -18.81 8.55 -5.78
C TYR A 50 -17.86 8.72 -4.60
N MET A 51 -16.59 8.38 -4.77
CA MET A 51 -15.57 8.39 -3.73
C MET A 51 -14.57 9.52 -3.98
N GLU A 52 -14.24 10.27 -2.94
CA GLU A 52 -13.23 11.34 -2.98
C GLU A 52 -11.81 10.77 -3.15
N ASP A 53 -11.62 9.50 -2.80
CA ASP A 53 -10.31 8.87 -2.73
C ASP A 53 -10.41 7.36 -3.00
N VAL A 54 -10.03 6.99 -4.22
CA VAL A 54 -9.95 5.64 -4.75
C VAL A 54 -8.51 5.17 -4.72
N SER A 55 -8.29 3.98 -4.15
CA SER A 55 -6.96 3.38 -4.06
C SER A 55 -6.96 1.90 -4.34
N ILE A 56 -5.83 1.37 -4.80
CA ILE A 56 -5.60 -0.06 -5.02
C ILE A 56 -4.43 -0.52 -4.16
N THR A 57 -4.47 -1.75 -3.66
CA THR A 57 -3.30 -2.46 -3.13
C THR A 57 -2.99 -3.66 -4.03
N THR A 58 -1.78 -3.75 -4.57
CA THR A 58 -1.33 -4.72 -5.58
C THR A 58 0.06 -5.24 -5.26
N ASN A 59 0.44 -6.40 -5.76
CA ASN A 59 1.83 -6.87 -5.79
C ASN A 59 2.70 -6.10 -6.81
N GLY A 60 2.10 -5.30 -7.69
CA GLY A 60 2.80 -4.41 -8.62
C GLY A 60 3.26 -5.04 -9.93
N THR A 61 3.19 -6.37 -10.07
CA THR A 61 3.70 -7.10 -11.26
C THR A 61 2.97 -6.73 -12.55
N LEU A 62 1.69 -6.37 -12.47
CA LEU A 62 0.83 -5.97 -13.60
C LEU A 62 0.63 -4.45 -13.70
N LEU A 63 1.28 -3.67 -12.83
CA LEU A 63 0.98 -2.25 -12.66
C LEU A 63 1.51 -1.41 -13.83
N ALA A 64 2.70 -1.72 -14.35
CA ALA A 64 3.34 -0.93 -15.40
C ALA A 64 2.44 -0.63 -16.62
N PRO A 65 1.78 -1.62 -17.27
CA PRO A 65 0.90 -1.34 -18.40
C PRO A 65 -0.44 -0.67 -18.02
N LEU A 66 -0.82 -0.67 -16.73
CA LEU A 66 -2.12 -0.18 -16.27
C LEU A 66 -2.07 1.18 -15.58
N ALA A 67 -0.92 1.63 -15.07
CA ALA A 67 -0.78 2.83 -14.24
C ALA A 67 -1.47 4.06 -14.86
N LYS A 68 -1.19 4.37 -16.13
CA LYS A 68 -1.80 5.51 -16.84
C LYS A 68 -3.31 5.35 -17.03
N LYS A 69 -3.79 4.15 -17.36
CA LYS A 69 -5.22 3.85 -17.54
C LYS A 69 -5.97 4.00 -16.21
N LEU A 70 -5.39 3.50 -15.12
CA LEU A 70 -5.94 3.61 -13.77
C LEU A 70 -6.00 5.08 -13.32
N LYS A 71 -4.93 5.86 -13.55
CA LYS A 71 -4.95 7.30 -13.29
C LYS A 71 -6.06 8.00 -14.08
N ALA A 72 -6.17 7.74 -15.39
CA ALA A 72 -7.19 8.33 -16.24
C ALA A 72 -8.62 7.95 -15.82
N ALA A 73 -8.81 6.76 -15.25
CA ALA A 73 -10.08 6.33 -14.65
C ALA A 73 -10.38 7.01 -13.30
N GLY A 74 -9.46 7.79 -12.74
CA GLY A 74 -9.64 8.49 -11.47
C GLY A 74 -9.07 7.77 -10.26
N LEU A 75 -8.14 6.81 -10.42
CA LEU A 75 -7.37 6.28 -9.30
C LEU A 75 -6.51 7.41 -8.70
N ASN A 76 -6.64 7.66 -7.39
CA ASN A 76 -5.89 8.72 -6.73
C ASN A 76 -4.48 8.26 -6.34
N ARG A 77 -4.39 7.08 -5.73
CA ARG A 77 -3.15 6.55 -5.14
C ARG A 77 -3.07 5.03 -5.20
N ILE A 78 -1.88 4.50 -4.96
CA ILE A 78 -1.67 3.05 -4.97
C ILE A 78 -0.73 2.59 -3.84
N ASN A 79 -0.96 1.38 -3.36
CA ASN A 79 -0.08 0.65 -2.47
C ASN A 79 0.50 -0.55 -3.24
N VAL A 80 1.81 -0.67 -3.30
CA VAL A 80 2.52 -1.80 -3.91
C VAL A 80 3.18 -2.60 -2.79
N SER A 81 2.99 -3.92 -2.75
CA SER A 81 3.73 -4.79 -1.82
C SER A 81 5.11 -5.12 -2.39
N LEU A 82 6.18 -4.83 -1.63
CA LEU A 82 7.55 -5.16 -1.99
C LEU A 82 8.39 -5.22 -0.70
N ASP A 83 8.62 -6.42 -0.18
CA ASP A 83 9.32 -6.60 1.09
C ASP A 83 10.83 -6.39 0.99
N THR A 84 11.41 -6.60 -0.20
CA THR A 84 12.84 -6.46 -0.42
C THR A 84 13.20 -6.13 -1.86
N VAL A 85 14.32 -5.42 -2.05
CA VAL A 85 14.99 -5.22 -3.35
C VAL A 85 16.17 -6.16 -3.57
N ASP A 86 16.47 -7.00 -2.59
CA ASP A 86 17.41 -8.12 -2.76
C ASP A 86 16.72 -9.21 -3.58
N ARG A 87 17.25 -9.52 -4.77
CA ARG A 87 16.62 -10.42 -5.74
C ARG A 87 16.45 -11.84 -5.19
N GLU A 88 17.46 -12.38 -4.53
CA GLU A 88 17.42 -13.74 -3.96
C GLU A 88 16.36 -13.82 -2.85
N LYS A 89 16.34 -12.83 -1.95
CA LYS A 89 15.32 -12.78 -0.90
C LYS A 89 13.93 -12.48 -1.44
N TYR A 90 13.81 -11.70 -2.51
CA TYR A 90 12.54 -11.45 -3.17
C TYR A 90 11.98 -12.77 -3.70
N GLU A 91 12.76 -13.52 -4.50
CA GLU A 91 12.34 -14.81 -5.06
C GLU A 91 12.03 -15.85 -3.97
N GLU A 92 12.81 -15.88 -2.87
CA GLU A 92 12.53 -16.73 -1.71
C GLU A 92 11.17 -16.41 -1.06
N ILE A 93 10.82 -15.13 -0.95
CA ILE A 93 9.56 -14.68 -0.33
C ILE A 93 8.37 -14.86 -1.28
N THR A 94 8.52 -14.52 -2.57
CA THR A 94 7.41 -14.48 -3.54
C THR A 94 7.25 -15.77 -4.34
N GLY A 95 8.26 -16.65 -4.34
CA GLY A 95 8.30 -17.91 -5.10
C GLY A 95 8.68 -17.76 -6.57
N GLU A 96 8.76 -16.54 -7.10
CA GLU A 96 9.15 -16.24 -8.48
C GLU A 96 9.92 -14.91 -8.55
N ASP A 97 10.97 -14.84 -9.38
CA ASP A 97 11.68 -13.59 -9.66
C ASP A 97 10.87 -12.67 -10.61
N MET A 98 10.18 -11.70 -10.00
CA MET A 98 9.40 -10.66 -10.68
C MET A 98 9.82 -9.26 -10.25
N LEU A 99 10.97 -9.12 -9.58
CA LEU A 99 11.40 -7.87 -8.95
C LEU A 99 11.44 -6.70 -9.95
N ASP A 100 12.03 -6.94 -11.12
CA ASP A 100 12.12 -5.91 -12.18
C ASP A 100 10.75 -5.42 -12.66
N LYS A 101 9.75 -6.32 -12.70
CA LYS A 101 8.37 -5.94 -13.07
C LYS A 101 7.73 -5.06 -12.00
N VAL A 102 7.93 -5.39 -10.72
CA VAL A 102 7.41 -4.59 -9.61
C VAL A 102 8.05 -3.22 -9.57
N LEU A 103 9.39 -3.13 -9.67
CA LEU A 103 10.12 -1.87 -9.71
C LEU A 103 9.68 -1.00 -10.90
N LYS A 104 9.49 -1.61 -12.07
CA LYS A 104 8.93 -0.93 -13.24
C LYS A 104 7.50 -0.44 -12.98
N GLY A 105 6.66 -1.26 -12.34
CA GLY A 105 5.31 -0.89 -11.93
C GLY A 105 5.26 0.34 -11.02
N ILE A 106 6.13 0.38 -10.01
CA ILE A 106 6.27 1.54 -9.10
C ILE A 106 6.68 2.78 -9.89
N LYS A 107 7.69 2.66 -10.76
CA LYS A 107 8.16 3.79 -11.59
C LYS A 107 7.06 4.35 -12.50
N GLU A 108 6.30 3.48 -13.17
CA GLU A 108 5.19 3.91 -14.03
C GLU A 108 4.04 4.52 -13.23
N ALA A 109 3.77 4.04 -12.00
CA ALA A 109 2.77 4.63 -11.12
C ALA A 109 3.15 6.05 -10.68
N VAL A 110 4.43 6.27 -10.34
CA VAL A 110 4.97 7.60 -10.03
C VAL A 110 4.90 8.50 -11.26
N ALA A 111 5.33 8.02 -12.43
CA ALA A 111 5.28 8.77 -13.68
C ALA A 111 3.84 9.09 -14.14
N ALA A 112 2.86 8.26 -13.77
CA ALA A 112 1.44 8.52 -14.00
C ALA A 112 0.81 9.43 -12.92
N GLU A 113 1.61 9.98 -12.00
CA GLU A 113 1.16 10.88 -10.94
C GLU A 113 0.08 10.27 -10.02
N LEU A 114 0.14 8.96 -9.80
CA LEU A 114 -0.59 8.33 -8.70
C LEU A 114 0.06 8.79 -7.41
N ASN A 115 -0.65 9.57 -6.58
CA ASN A 115 -0.02 10.24 -5.44
C ASN A 115 -0.84 10.05 -4.15
N PRO A 116 -0.24 9.47 -3.10
CA PRO A 116 1.09 8.87 -3.06
C PRO A 116 1.16 7.49 -3.73
N VAL A 117 2.30 7.14 -4.32
CA VAL A 117 2.68 5.73 -4.49
C VAL A 117 3.30 5.26 -3.18
N LYS A 118 2.64 4.33 -2.50
CA LYS A 118 3.16 3.74 -1.26
C LYS A 118 3.72 2.36 -1.52
N VAL A 119 4.84 2.02 -0.89
CA VAL A 119 5.40 0.68 -0.95
C VAL A 119 5.32 0.05 0.44
N ASN A 120 4.51 -1.00 0.56
CA ASN A 120 4.37 -1.77 1.79
C ASN A 120 5.54 -2.74 1.92
N ILE A 121 6.25 -2.66 3.03
CA ILE A 121 7.39 -3.50 3.39
C ILE A 121 7.03 -4.19 4.70
N VAL A 122 6.75 -5.49 4.68
CA VAL A 122 6.56 -6.26 5.91
C VAL A 122 7.92 -6.48 6.56
N ALA A 123 8.03 -6.20 7.85
CA ALA A 123 9.28 -6.16 8.59
C ALA A 123 9.79 -7.56 9.00
N ILE A 124 9.94 -8.46 8.03
CA ILE A 124 10.42 -9.85 8.22
C ILE A 124 11.92 -10.02 7.95
N LEU A 125 12.60 -8.97 7.50
CA LEU A 125 14.03 -8.99 7.19
C LEU A 125 14.84 -8.14 8.20
N PRO A 126 16.15 -8.38 8.32
CA PRO A 126 17.01 -7.55 9.16
C PRO A 126 16.94 -6.06 8.77
N LEU A 127 17.05 -5.17 9.76
CA LEU A 127 16.99 -3.72 9.59
C LEU A 127 17.80 -3.20 8.39
N LYS A 128 19.01 -3.71 8.17
CA LYS A 128 19.86 -3.32 7.03
C LYS A 128 19.14 -3.52 5.69
N LYS A 129 18.51 -4.69 5.47
CA LYS A 129 17.78 -5.02 4.24
C LYS A 129 16.51 -4.18 4.09
N ILE A 130 15.77 -3.97 5.18
CA ILE A 130 14.62 -3.06 5.19
C ILE A 130 15.04 -1.66 4.75
N MET A 131 16.15 -1.14 5.28
CA MET A 131 16.63 0.20 4.92
C MET A 131 17.18 0.28 3.49
N GLU A 132 17.77 -0.79 2.94
CA GLU A 132 18.13 -0.88 1.52
C GLU A 132 16.89 -0.73 0.61
N THR A 133 15.79 -1.41 0.97
CA THR A 133 14.49 -1.28 0.29
C THR A 133 13.92 0.14 0.43
N VAL A 134 13.89 0.70 1.64
CA VAL A 134 13.44 2.09 1.90
C VAL A 134 14.18 3.09 1.01
N LYS A 135 15.51 3.01 0.94
CA LYS A 135 16.33 3.89 0.09
C LYS A 135 15.96 3.75 -1.39
N THR A 136 15.70 2.54 -1.85
CA THR A 136 15.30 2.30 -3.24
C THR A 136 13.92 2.87 -3.53
N VAL A 137 12.97 2.69 -2.61
CA VAL A 137 11.61 3.26 -2.72
C VAL A 137 11.66 4.78 -2.80
N TRP A 138 12.50 5.45 -1.99
CA TRP A 138 12.70 6.89 -2.08
C TRP A 138 13.27 7.33 -3.42
N ARG A 139 14.29 6.63 -3.96
CA ARG A 139 14.88 6.92 -5.28
C ARG A 139 13.86 6.80 -6.41
N LEU A 140 12.86 5.92 -6.26
CA LEU A 140 11.76 5.78 -7.21
C LEU A 140 10.69 6.87 -7.07
N GLY A 141 10.77 7.75 -6.07
CA GLY A 141 9.77 8.78 -5.79
C GLY A 141 8.53 8.27 -5.06
N ALA A 142 8.61 7.09 -4.46
CA ALA A 142 7.53 6.48 -3.68
C ALA A 142 7.78 6.61 -2.16
N MET A 143 6.74 6.40 -1.37
CA MET A 143 6.78 6.48 0.09
C MET A 143 6.77 5.08 0.72
N PRO A 144 7.83 4.66 1.43
CA PRO A 144 7.85 3.38 2.13
C PRO A 144 6.90 3.37 3.33
N GLN A 145 6.25 2.23 3.53
CA GLN A 145 5.38 1.91 4.63
C GLN A 145 5.86 0.61 5.27
N ILE A 146 6.50 0.70 6.44
CA ILE A 146 6.98 -0.46 7.19
C ILE A 146 5.82 -1.01 8.02
N ILE A 147 5.57 -2.30 7.90
CA ILE A 147 4.43 -2.99 8.52
C ILE A 147 4.95 -4.07 9.45
N GLU A 148 4.53 -4.01 10.70
CA GLU A 148 4.73 -5.08 11.69
C GLU A 148 4.05 -6.37 11.19
N MET A 149 4.83 -7.45 11.11
CA MET A 149 4.33 -8.75 10.70
C MET A 149 3.34 -9.25 11.75
N VAL A 150 2.25 -9.88 11.29
CA VAL A 150 1.25 -10.49 12.16
C VAL A 150 1.34 -12.00 11.98
N ASN A 151 1.59 -12.71 13.07
CA ASN A 151 1.48 -14.15 13.11
C ASN A 151 -0.01 -14.51 13.21
N VAL A 152 -0.51 -15.17 12.16
CA VAL A 152 -1.92 -15.52 12.03
C VAL A 152 -2.36 -16.65 12.97
N GLU A 153 -1.43 -17.46 13.47
CA GLU A 153 -1.74 -18.60 14.34
C GLU A 153 -2.07 -18.16 15.76
N ASN A 154 -1.31 -17.20 16.30
CA ASN A 154 -1.48 -16.72 17.67
C ASN A 154 -2.00 -15.28 17.76
N GLY A 155 -2.10 -14.57 16.63
CA GLY A 155 -2.53 -13.17 16.58
C GLY A 155 -1.51 -12.18 17.14
N ASP A 156 -0.29 -12.63 17.41
CA ASP A 156 0.81 -11.79 17.89
C ASP A 156 1.59 -11.17 16.73
N GLY A 157 2.51 -10.27 17.03
CA GLY A 157 3.32 -9.58 16.03
C GLY A 157 4.80 -9.63 16.36
N ASP A 158 5.62 -9.60 15.32
CA ASP A 158 7.07 -9.49 15.51
C ASP A 158 7.42 -8.11 16.05
N ASP A 159 8.26 -8.03 17.09
CA ASP A 159 8.61 -6.73 17.66
C ASP A 159 9.51 -5.91 16.72
N ILE A 160 8.91 -4.89 16.09
CA ILE A 160 9.63 -3.94 15.23
C ILE A 160 10.16 -2.71 15.99
N SER A 161 10.13 -2.70 17.33
CA SER A 161 10.54 -1.52 18.12
C SER A 161 11.98 -1.09 17.84
N HIS A 162 12.87 -2.03 17.56
CA HIS A 162 14.25 -1.75 17.18
C HIS A 162 14.35 -1.01 15.82
N ILE A 163 13.50 -1.35 14.84
CA ILE A 163 13.41 -0.69 13.54
C ILE A 163 12.84 0.71 13.70
N GLU A 164 11.73 0.85 14.43
CA GLU A 164 11.10 2.14 14.67
C GLU A 164 12.03 3.09 15.45
N SER A 165 12.76 2.58 16.45
CA SER A 165 13.74 3.36 17.21
C SER A 165 14.89 3.85 16.33
N TYR A 166 15.38 3.01 15.41
CA TYR A 166 16.38 3.41 14.43
C TYR A 166 15.90 4.56 13.54
N ILE A 167 14.65 4.49 13.06
CA ILE A 167 14.03 5.53 12.23
C ILE A 167 13.82 6.81 13.05
N ALA A 168 13.25 6.69 14.25
CA ALA A 168 12.96 7.81 15.13
C ALA A 168 14.23 8.59 15.52
N SER A 169 15.34 7.89 15.79
CA SER A 169 16.63 8.53 16.11
C SER A 169 17.22 9.39 14.99
N ARG A 170 16.71 9.24 13.75
CA ARG A 170 17.16 9.98 12.55
C ARG A 170 16.08 10.93 12.01
N ALA A 171 14.89 10.92 12.61
CA ALA A 171 13.78 11.71 12.13
C ALA A 171 13.94 13.18 12.53
N ILE A 172 13.77 14.08 11.57
CA ILE A 172 13.73 15.52 11.80
C ILE A 172 12.32 16.01 12.14
N LYS A 173 11.29 15.23 11.78
CA LYS A 173 9.89 15.53 12.04
C LYS A 173 9.10 14.24 12.21
N VAL A 174 8.09 14.28 13.09
CA VAL A 174 7.14 13.17 13.28
C VAL A 174 5.73 13.72 13.24
N ARG A 175 4.85 13.08 12.46
CA ARG A 175 3.42 13.39 12.42
C ARG A 175 2.59 12.12 12.56
N HIS A 176 1.35 12.30 13.02
CA HIS A 176 0.41 11.20 13.21
C HIS A 176 -0.75 11.33 12.22
N ARG A 177 -1.11 10.22 11.56
CA ARG A 177 -2.33 10.15 10.76
C ARG A 177 -3.54 10.08 11.66
N HIS A 178 -4.68 10.59 11.18
CA HIS A 178 -5.96 10.35 11.83
C HIS A 178 -6.28 8.84 11.85
N MET A 179 -6.32 8.21 10.67
CA MET A 179 -6.58 6.77 10.56
C MET A 179 -5.45 5.96 11.21
N HIS A 180 -5.84 5.13 12.19
CA HIS A 180 -4.97 4.19 12.91
C HIS A 180 -3.82 4.82 13.70
N ARG A 181 -3.82 6.16 13.89
CA ARG A 181 -2.73 6.89 14.56
C ARG A 181 -1.32 6.57 14.07
N ARG A 182 -1.20 6.13 12.81
CA ARG A 182 0.08 5.75 12.22
C ARG A 182 1.05 6.90 12.22
N ARG A 183 2.30 6.61 12.58
CA ARG A 183 3.39 7.58 12.59
C ARG A 183 3.98 7.69 11.20
N ILE A 184 4.27 8.92 10.82
CA ILE A 184 5.05 9.25 9.63
C ILE A 184 6.26 10.04 10.12
N TYR A 185 7.43 9.49 9.83
CA TYR A 185 8.72 10.07 10.14
C TYR A 185 9.27 10.74 8.89
N THR A 186 9.72 11.98 9.01
CA THR A 186 10.48 12.66 7.96
C THR A 186 11.96 12.57 8.30
N LEU A 187 12.77 12.05 7.37
CA LEU A 187 14.21 11.87 7.47
C LEU A 187 14.89 12.60 6.30
N LEU A 188 16.20 12.79 6.38
CA LEU A 188 17.01 13.21 5.24
C LEU A 188 17.54 11.97 4.51
N ASP A 189 17.45 11.94 3.18
CA ASP A 189 18.15 10.95 2.36
C ASP A 189 19.65 11.25 2.24
N ASP A 190 20.38 10.38 1.55
CA ASP A 190 21.84 10.51 1.37
C ASP A 190 22.23 11.80 0.59
N GLU A 191 21.26 12.44 -0.10
CA GLU A 191 21.42 13.70 -0.83
C GLU A 191 20.94 14.92 -0.02
N GLY A 192 20.45 14.71 1.21
CA GLY A 192 19.95 15.77 2.09
C GLY A 192 18.52 16.21 1.79
N ASN A 193 17.75 15.47 0.99
CA ASN A 193 16.34 15.78 0.73
C ASN A 193 15.44 15.19 1.83
N GLU A 194 14.37 15.90 2.18
CA GLU A 194 13.35 15.38 3.08
C GLU A 194 12.56 14.23 2.43
N ARG A 195 12.51 13.08 3.12
CA ARG A 195 11.75 11.90 2.72
C ARG A 195 10.92 11.37 3.87
N GLU A 196 9.75 10.82 3.57
CA GLU A 196 8.86 10.25 4.58
C GLU A 196 8.94 8.72 4.64
N ILE A 197 8.77 8.15 5.83
CA ILE A 197 8.53 6.72 6.10
C ILE A 197 7.29 6.62 6.99
N GLU A 198 6.30 5.80 6.60
CA GLU A 198 5.16 5.49 7.46
C GLU A 198 5.39 4.16 8.20
N VAL A 199 5.08 4.11 9.49
CA VAL A 199 5.16 2.88 10.29
C VAL A 199 3.75 2.43 10.70
N VAL A 200 3.48 1.14 10.53
CA VAL A 200 2.19 0.49 10.81
C VAL A 200 2.40 -0.57 11.89
N ARG A 201 1.84 -0.32 13.08
CA ARG A 201 1.83 -1.24 14.22
C ARG A 201 0.41 -1.62 14.59
N PRO A 202 -0.16 -2.67 13.99
CA PRO A 202 -1.53 -3.10 14.27
C PRO A 202 -1.64 -3.93 15.55
N ILE A 203 -0.55 -4.52 16.06
CA ILE A 203 -0.60 -5.50 17.16
C ILE A 203 -0.38 -4.80 18.51
N HIS A 204 -1.15 -5.24 19.52
CA HIS A 204 -1.18 -4.67 20.89
C HIS A 204 -1.28 -3.14 20.96
N ASN A 205 -1.93 -2.52 19.95
CA ASN A 205 -2.01 -1.08 19.80
C ASN A 205 -3.47 -0.59 19.88
N SER A 206 -3.94 -0.28 21.07
CA SER A 206 -5.31 0.20 21.30
C SER A 206 -5.60 1.51 20.56
N ALA A 207 -4.61 2.39 20.40
CA ALA A 207 -4.75 3.64 19.65
C ALA A 207 -4.97 3.39 18.14
N PHE A 208 -4.44 2.30 17.59
CA PHE A 208 -4.70 1.87 16.22
C PHE A 208 -6.17 1.51 16.02
N CYS A 209 -6.70 0.64 16.89
CA CYS A 209 -8.09 0.17 16.85
C CYS A 209 -9.09 1.29 17.13
N ALA A 210 -8.82 2.13 18.14
CA ALA A 210 -9.68 3.27 18.50
C ALA A 210 -9.81 4.31 17.37
N ALA A 211 -8.84 4.35 16.44
CA ALA A 211 -8.85 5.22 15.28
C ALA A 211 -9.16 4.49 13.96
N CYS A 212 -9.79 3.31 14.04
CA CYS A 212 -10.22 2.54 12.88
C CYS A 212 -11.63 2.96 12.43
N THR A 213 -11.74 3.34 11.16
CA THR A 213 -13.01 3.72 10.51
C THR A 213 -13.27 2.86 9.27
N ARG A 214 -12.80 1.60 9.29
CA ARG A 214 -12.77 0.71 8.13
C ARG A 214 -13.89 -0.31 8.20
N LEU A 215 -14.64 -0.44 7.12
CA LEU A 215 -15.50 -1.59 6.82
C LEU A 215 -14.83 -2.44 5.73
N ARG A 216 -15.08 -3.74 5.74
CA ARG A 216 -14.56 -4.68 4.73
C ARG A 216 -15.72 -5.43 4.09
N VAL A 217 -15.71 -5.51 2.77
CA VAL A 217 -16.53 -6.40 1.96
C VAL A 217 -15.58 -7.43 1.35
N THR A 218 -15.94 -8.71 1.41
CA THR A 218 -15.16 -9.80 0.84
C THR A 218 -15.62 -10.09 -0.59
N SER A 219 -14.69 -10.59 -1.41
CA SER A 219 -14.96 -11.15 -2.73
C SER A 219 -15.87 -12.36 -2.66
#